data_AF-A0AAJ5FH63-F1
#
_entry.id   AF-A0AAJ5FH63-F1
#
_cell.length_a   1.000
_cell.length_b   1.000
_cell.length_c   1.000
_cell.angle_alpha   90.00
_cell.angle_beta   90.00
_cell.angle_gamma   90.00
#
_symmetry.space_group_name_H-M   'P 1'
#
loop_
_entity.id
_entity.type
_entity.pdbx_description
1 polymer ?
#
loop_
_entity_poly.entity_id
_entity_poly.type
_entity_poly.pdbx_seq_one_letter_code
_entity_poly.pdbx_strand_id
1 'polypeptide(L)'
;MLTPSFIANPSFQQFAAKTAKKAQISYTRAVRTGGGIDGSEILTYEGIPTICIGIPVRYEHTNYGMVAYQDFADTVKLVEEIITGLSSEKIAAF
;
A
#
# COMPACT_ATOMS: atom_id res chain seq x y z
N MET A 1 -3.39 -2.27 2.36
CA MET A 1 -4.86 -2.41 2.48
C MET A 1 -5.21 -3.89 2.35
N LEU A 2 -6.24 -4.37 3.07
CA LEU A 2 -6.83 -5.70 2.90
C LEU A 2 -8.29 -5.56 2.45
N THR A 3 -8.75 -6.43 1.56
CA THR A 3 -10.13 -6.48 1.06
C THR A 3 -10.62 -7.93 0.98
N PRO A 4 -11.91 -8.21 0.74
CA PRO A 4 -12.40 -9.59 0.63
C PRO A 4 -11.74 -10.38 -0.52
N SER A 5 -11.29 -9.69 -1.57
CA SER A 5 -10.61 -10.30 -2.72
C SER A 5 -9.07 -10.24 -2.65
N PHE A 6 -8.50 -9.59 -1.62
CA PHE A 6 -7.05 -9.37 -1.56
C PHE A 6 -6.51 -9.41 -0.12
N ILE A 7 -5.58 -10.33 0.10
CA ILE A 7 -4.74 -10.39 1.30
C ILE A 7 -3.31 -10.03 0.91
N ALA A 8 -2.79 -8.95 1.49
CA ALA A 8 -1.44 -8.47 1.23
C ALA A 8 -0.37 -9.44 1.76
N ASN A 9 0.78 -9.52 1.08
CA ASN A 9 1.92 -10.27 1.59
C ASN A 9 2.38 -9.70 2.96
N PRO A 10 2.39 -10.50 4.05
CA PRO A 10 2.68 -10.00 5.39
C PRO A 10 4.09 -9.45 5.56
N SER A 11 5.10 -10.09 4.97
CA SER A 11 6.51 -9.70 5.05
C SER A 11 6.73 -8.35 4.37
N PHE A 12 6.18 -8.17 3.16
CA PHE A 12 6.27 -6.94 2.41
C PHE A 12 5.47 -5.81 3.08
N GLN A 13 4.29 -6.11 3.63
CA GLN A 13 3.51 -5.13 4.41
C GLN A 13 4.29 -4.67 5.66
N GLN A 14 4.99 -5.58 6.34
CA GLN A 14 5.79 -5.25 7.51
C GLN A 14 7.02 -4.41 7.13
N PHE A 15 7.63 -4.69 5.98
CA PHE A 15 8.69 -3.85 5.43
C PHE A 15 8.19 -2.41 5.20
N ALA A 16 7.08 -2.22 4.47
CA ALA A 16 6.49 -0.91 4.24
C ALA A 16 6.16 -0.17 5.55
N ALA A 17 5.61 -0.86 6.54
CA ALA A 17 5.31 -0.27 7.86
C ALA A 17 6.58 0.16 8.62
N LYS A 18 7.68 -0.61 8.53
CA LYS A 18 8.97 -0.23 9.12
C LYS A 18 9.57 0.98 8.41
N THR A 19 9.47 1.03 7.08
CA THR A 19 9.92 2.17 6.27
C THR A 19 9.17 3.45 6.66
N ALA A 20 7.84 3.40 6.75
CA ALA A 20 7.04 4.54 7.21
C ALA A 20 7.46 5.03 8.60
N LYS A 21 7.66 4.11 9.57
CA LYS A 21 8.15 4.46 10.92
C LYS A 21 9.51 5.12 10.90
N LYS A 22 10.46 4.62 10.10
CA LYS A 22 11.81 5.20 9.96
C LYS A 22 11.76 6.60 9.37
N ALA A 23 10.91 6.82 8.36
CA ALA A 23 10.73 8.10 7.69
C ALA A 23 9.81 9.07 8.46
N GLN A 24 9.31 8.67 9.64
CA GLN A 24 8.36 9.42 10.48
C GLN A 24 7.06 9.79 9.73
N ILE A 25 6.59 8.90 8.86
CA ILE A 25 5.36 9.06 8.08
C ILE A 25 4.21 8.37 8.83
N SER A 26 3.14 9.13 9.10
CA SER A 26 1.90 8.58 9.64
C SER A 26 1.23 7.68 8.60
N TYR A 27 0.71 6.53 9.03
CA TYR A 27 0.02 5.60 8.15
C TYR A 27 -1.12 4.88 8.88
N THR A 28 -2.07 4.36 8.11
CA THR A 28 -3.17 3.53 8.62
C THR A 28 -3.12 2.14 8.01
N ARG A 29 -3.38 1.10 8.83
CA ARG A 29 -3.67 -0.24 8.31
C ARG A 29 -5.16 -0.34 8.02
N ALA A 30 -5.52 -0.22 6.74
CA ALA A 30 -6.90 -0.29 6.29
C ALA A 30 -7.31 -1.73 5.97
N VAL A 31 -8.47 -2.13 6.51
CA VAL A 31 -9.21 -3.34 6.14
C VAL A 31 -10.59 -2.89 5.65
N ARG A 32 -10.98 -3.31 4.44
CA ARG A 32 -12.30 -3.02 3.87
C ARG A 32 -13.14 -4.29 3.87
N THR A 33 -14.42 -4.15 4.17
CA THR A 33 -15.41 -5.25 4.10
C THR A 33 -16.02 -5.41 2.70
N GLY A 34 -15.71 -4.50 1.77
CA GLY A 34 -16.20 -4.52 0.40
C GLY A 34 -15.31 -3.73 -0.56
N GLY A 35 -15.56 -3.92 -1.86
CA GLY A 35 -14.72 -3.40 -2.94
C GLY A 35 -13.57 -4.34 -3.32
N GLY A 36 -13.08 -4.19 -4.54
CA GLY A 36 -11.90 -4.88 -5.07
C GLY A 36 -10.73 -3.92 -5.24
N ILE A 37 -9.55 -4.47 -5.51
CA ILE A 37 -8.37 -3.72 -5.92
C ILE A 37 -7.59 -4.51 -6.97
N ASP A 38 -6.83 -3.84 -7.82
CA ASP A 38 -6.04 -4.49 -8.89
C ASP A 38 -5.00 -5.49 -8.34
N GLY A 39 -4.57 -5.30 -7.09
CA GLY A 39 -3.66 -6.21 -6.41
C GLY A 39 -4.16 -7.64 -6.27
N SER A 40 -5.47 -7.91 -6.36
CA SER A 40 -6.00 -9.28 -6.35
C SER A 40 -5.53 -10.08 -7.55
N GLU A 41 -5.58 -9.49 -8.75
CA GLU A 41 -5.17 -10.17 -9.98
C GLU A 41 -3.65 -10.38 -10.03
N ILE A 42 -2.88 -9.41 -9.54
CA ILE A 42 -1.41 -9.51 -9.47
C ILE A 42 -1.00 -10.64 -8.54
N LEU A 43 -1.68 -10.80 -7.39
CA LEU A 43 -1.39 -11.88 -6.46
C LEU A 43 -1.70 -13.25 -7.06
N THR A 44 -2.74 -13.37 -7.89
CA THR A 44 -3.09 -14.60 -8.60
C THR A 44 -2.08 -14.96 -9.68
N TYR A 45 -1.37 -13.98 -10.24
CA TYR A 45 -0.29 -14.20 -11.20
C TYR A 45 0.99 -14.65 -10.48
N GLU A 46 1.26 -15.97 -10.51
CA GLU A 46 2.48 -16.60 -9.98
C GLU A 46 2.79 -16.37 -8.49
N GLY A 47 1.84 -15.81 -7.72
CA GLY A 47 2.03 -15.57 -6.29
C GLY A 47 2.97 -14.40 -5.98
N ILE A 48 3.07 -13.42 -6.87
CA ILE A 48 3.97 -12.26 -6.69
C ILE A 48 3.65 -11.53 -5.38
N PRO A 49 4.64 -11.33 -4.47
CA PRO A 49 4.44 -10.57 -3.24
C PRO A 49 3.89 -9.16 -3.52
N THR A 50 2.65 -8.94 -3.12
CA THR A 50 1.90 -7.72 -3.46
C THR A 50 1.37 -7.04 -2.20
N ILE A 51 1.47 -5.70 -2.17
CA ILE A 51 0.81 -4.84 -1.20
C ILE A 51 0.04 -3.74 -1.94
N CYS A 52 -1.02 -3.24 -1.33
CA CYS A 52 -1.75 -2.08 -1.82
C CYS A 52 -1.58 -0.90 -0.85
N ILE A 53 -1.10 0.21 -1.40
CA ILE A 53 -0.96 1.51 -0.73
C ILE A 53 -1.99 2.43 -1.37
N GLY A 54 -2.80 3.08 -0.55
CA GLY A 54 -3.84 4.00 -1.01
C GLY A 54 -3.80 5.29 -0.21
N ILE A 55 -4.18 6.38 -0.86
CA ILE A 55 -4.33 7.70 -0.23
C ILE A 55 -5.77 7.81 0.27
N PRO A 56 -6.02 8.22 1.53
CA PRO A 56 -7.36 8.47 2.01
C PRO A 56 -8.05 9.55 1.19
N VAL A 57 -9.20 9.22 0.62
CA VAL A 57 -10.02 10.15 -0.17
C VAL A 57 -11.46 10.17 0.35
N ARG A 58 -12.16 11.27 0.08
CA ARG A 58 -13.61 11.38 0.28
C ARG A 58 -14.31 11.53 -1.07
N TYR A 59 -15.49 10.92 -1.15
CA TYR A 59 -16.38 10.98 -2.33
C TYR A 59 -15.76 10.37 -3.59
N GLU A 60 -14.98 9.29 -3.42
CA GLU A 60 -14.53 8.44 -4.54
C GLU A 60 -15.75 7.97 -5.37
N HIS A 61 -15.60 7.92 -6.70
CA HIS A 61 -16.68 7.61 -7.66
C HIS A 61 -17.84 8.63 -7.76
N THR A 62 -17.59 9.89 -7.40
CA THR A 62 -18.54 11.00 -7.65
C THR A 62 -17.92 12.06 -8.58
N ASN A 63 -18.65 13.14 -8.87
CA ASN A 63 -18.16 14.24 -9.72
C ASN A 63 -16.97 15.01 -9.11
N TYR A 64 -16.77 14.93 -7.79
CA TYR A 64 -15.69 15.62 -7.09
C TYR A 64 -15.06 14.70 -6.03
N GLY A 65 -13.75 14.50 -6.10
CA GLY A 65 -12.98 13.83 -5.06
C GLY A 65 -12.27 14.85 -4.16
N MET A 66 -12.09 14.50 -2.90
CA MET A 66 -11.29 15.31 -1.96
C MET A 66 -10.18 14.48 -1.34
N VAL A 67 -9.01 15.09 -1.21
CA VAL A 67 -7.82 14.49 -0.60
C VAL A 67 -7.10 15.54 0.23
N ALA A 68 -6.52 15.15 1.37
CA ALA A 68 -5.58 16.03 2.07
C ALA A 68 -4.26 16.03 1.31
N TYR A 69 -3.75 17.21 0.96
CA TYR A 69 -2.48 17.32 0.24
C TYR A 69 -1.32 16.66 1.00
N GLN A 70 -1.34 16.74 2.34
CA GLN A 70 -0.34 16.08 3.18
C GLN A 70 -0.36 14.55 3.03
N ASP A 71 -1.54 13.93 2.99
CA ASP A 71 -1.65 12.47 2.79
C ASP A 71 -1.09 12.05 1.42
N PHE A 72 -1.29 12.88 0.39
CA PHE A 72 -0.69 12.67 -0.92
C PHE A 72 0.85 12.76 -0.85
N ALA A 73 1.38 13.86 -0.29
CA ALA A 73 2.83 14.09 -0.20
C ALA A 73 3.53 13.00 0.62
N ASP A 74 2.95 12.62 1.76
CA ASP A 74 3.47 11.55 2.62
C ASP A 74 3.42 10.19 1.94
N THR A 75 2.37 9.91 1.15
CA THR A 75 2.29 8.66 0.37
C THR A 75 3.36 8.62 -0.71
N VAL A 76 3.61 9.71 -1.43
CA VAL A 76 4.69 9.79 -2.43
C VAL A 76 6.03 9.51 -1.77
N LYS A 77 6.32 10.18 -0.64
CA LYS A 77 7.55 9.97 0.13
C LYS A 77 7.69 8.53 0.61
N LEU A 78 6.61 7.91 1.08
CA LEU A 78 6.62 6.51 1.52
C LEU A 78 6.94 5.56 0.36
N VAL A 79 6.33 5.77 -0.81
CA VAL A 79 6.56 4.93 -1.99
C VAL A 79 8.01 5.08 -2.47
N GLU A 80 8.56 6.29 -2.47
CA GLU A 80 9.97 6.56 -2.81
C GLU A 80 10.92 5.82 -1.85
N GLU A 81 10.71 5.92 -0.54
CA GLU A 81 11.50 5.22 0.49
C GLU A 81 11.38 3.70 0.38
N ILE A 82 10.22 3.18 -0.03
CA ILE A 82 10.02 1.75 -0.29
C ILE A 82 10.86 1.33 -1.50
N ILE A 83 10.73 2.02 -2.63
CA ILE A 83 11.42 1.68 -3.89
C ILE A 83 12.94 1.73 -3.70
N THR A 84 13.44 2.82 -3.12
CA THR A 84 14.88 3.00 -2.82
C THR A 84 15.38 2.02 -1.76
N GLY A 85 14.49 1.56 -0.88
CA GLY A 85 14.78 0.56 0.13
C GLY A 85 14.74 -0.89 -0.37
N LEU A 86 14.29 -1.17 -1.59
CA LEU A 86 14.26 -2.53 -2.15
C LEU A 86 15.67 -2.98 -2.56
N SER A 87 15.97 -4.25 -2.28
CA SER A 87 17.18 -4.91 -2.76
C SER A 87 16.83 -6.34 -3.14
N SER A 88 17.67 -7.00 -3.95
CA SER A 88 17.45 -8.38 -4.38
C SER A 88 17.29 -9.33 -3.19
N GLU A 89 18.03 -9.11 -2.11
CA GLU A 89 17.94 -9.91 -0.88
C GLU A 89 16.60 -9.72 -0.17
N LYS A 90 16.06 -8.49 -0.14
CA LYS A 90 14.75 -8.22 0.47
C LYS A 90 13.62 -8.81 -0.35
N ILE A 91 13.70 -8.68 -1.69
CA ILE A 91 12.70 -9.22 -2.61
C ILE A 91 12.64 -10.74 -2.50
N ALA A 92 13.80 -11.42 -2.42
CA ALA A 92 13.85 -12.87 -2.23
C ALA A 92 13.33 -13.35 -0.85
N ALA A 93 13.20 -12.44 0.12
CA ALA A 93 12.74 -12.75 1.47
C ALA A 93 11.25 -12.41 1.72
N PHE A 94 10.56 -11.83 0.74
CA PHE A 94 9.13 -11.55 0.82
C PHE A 94 8.29 -12.77 0.46
#